data_AF-A0A852VSF7-F1
#
_entry.id   AF-A0A852VSF7-F1
#
_cell.length_a   1.000
_cell.length_b   1.000
_cell.length_c   1.000
_cell.angle_alpha   90.00
_cell.angle_beta   90.00
_cell.angle_gamma   90.00
#
_symmetry.space_group_name_H-M   'P 1'
#
loop_
_entity.id
_entity.type
_entity.pdbx_description
1 polymer ?
#
loop_
_entity_poly.entity_id
_entity_poly.type
_entity_poly.pdbx_seq_one_letter_code
_entity_poly.pdbx_strand_id
1 'polypeptide(L)'
;MTGTLRQMLTCHWSARRIQRYLDADPAAPLTPGEISRLEGHLATCARCTRVVAEHRTLHRALSLWSGGMDVDPGSVQRIRDFLTTINDEDHA
;
A
#
# COMPACT_ATOMS: atom_id res chain seq x y z
N MET A 1 15.58 26.27 -14.99
CA MET A 1 14.14 26.24 -14.62
C MET A 1 13.40 24.97 -15.08
N THR A 2 14.04 23.99 -15.73
CA THR A 2 13.38 22.77 -16.23
C THR A 2 13.08 21.73 -15.15
N GLY A 3 13.83 21.73 -14.04
CA GLY A 3 13.66 20.78 -12.93
C GLY A 3 12.30 20.87 -12.23
N THR A 4 11.81 22.08 -11.98
CA THR A 4 10.54 22.30 -11.24
C THR A 4 9.33 21.81 -12.03
N LEU A 5 9.28 22.05 -13.34
CA LEU A 5 8.21 21.56 -14.21
C LEU A 5 8.22 20.03 -14.31
N ARG A 6 9.40 19.42 -14.43
CA ARG A 6 9.55 17.96 -14.41
C ARG A 6 9.07 17.37 -13.08
N GLN A 7 9.41 18.00 -11.96
CA GLN A 7 8.95 17.61 -10.63
C GLN A 7 7.41 17.68 -10.51
N MET A 8 6.78 18.73 -11.04
CA MET A 8 5.32 18.86 -11.00
C MET A 8 4.63 17.77 -11.85
N LEU A 9 5.19 17.46 -13.02
CA LEU A 9 4.66 16.39 -13.88
C LEU A 9 4.80 15.01 -13.24
N THR A 10 5.93 14.73 -12.57
CA THR A 10 6.10 13.47 -11.84
C THR A 10 5.16 13.38 -10.65
N CYS A 11 5.02 14.45 -9.86
CA CYS A 11 4.05 14.52 -8.76
C CYS A 11 2.62 14.28 -9.26
N HIS A 12 2.22 14.93 -10.36
CA HIS A 12 0.89 14.77 -10.93
C HIS A 12 0.65 13.35 -11.42
N TRP A 13 1.63 12.76 -12.11
CA TRP A 13 1.58 11.38 -12.58
C TRP A 13 1.45 10.39 -11.42
N SER A 14 2.22 10.59 -10.34
CA SER A 14 2.17 9.75 -9.14
C SER A 14 0.86 9.90 -8.39
N ALA A 15 0.39 11.14 -8.19
CA ALA A 15 -0.87 11.41 -7.49
C ALA A 15 -2.07 10.68 -8.12
N ARG A 16 -2.15 10.62 -9.46
CA ARG A 16 -3.22 9.90 -10.17
C ARG A 16 -3.11 8.36 -10.12
N ARG A 17 -2.03 7.82 -9.55
CA ARG A 17 -1.76 6.38 -9.47
C ARG A 17 -1.70 5.86 -8.03
N ILE A 18 -1.50 6.72 -7.04
CA ILE A 18 -1.45 6.34 -5.63
C ILE A 18 -2.67 5.51 -5.21
N GLN A 19 -3.89 5.94 -5.56
CA GLN A 19 -5.09 5.21 -5.17
C GLN A 19 -5.11 3.79 -5.74
N ARG A 20 -4.87 3.63 -7.05
CA ARG A 20 -4.81 2.31 -7.71
C ARG A 20 -3.69 1.42 -7.15
N TYR A 21 -2.55 2.02 -6.82
CA TYR A 21 -1.45 1.31 -6.18
C TYR A 21 -1.83 0.80 -4.79
N LEU A 22 -2.53 1.61 -4.00
CA LEU A 22 -2.93 1.24 -2.63
C LEU A 22 -4.08 0.24 -2.62
N ASP A 23 -5.05 0.37 -3.52
CA ASP A 23 -6.22 -0.49 -3.57
C ASP A 23 -5.95 -1.83 -4.28
N ALA A 24 -4.76 -1.99 -4.88
CA ALA A 24 -4.41 -3.13 -5.73
C ALA A 24 -5.53 -3.47 -6.74
N ASP A 25 -6.11 -2.43 -7.35
CA ASP A 25 -7.34 -2.51 -8.14
C ASP A 25 -7.21 -3.54 -9.28
N PRO A 26 -7.94 -4.68 -9.21
CA PRO A 26 -7.84 -5.73 -10.22
C PRO A 26 -8.41 -5.30 -11.58
N ALA A 27 -9.25 -4.25 -11.63
CA ALA A 27 -9.80 -3.71 -12.87
C ALA A 27 -8.81 -2.80 -13.61
N ALA A 28 -7.77 -2.30 -12.92
CA ALA A 28 -6.77 -1.40 -13.48
C ALA A 28 -5.37 -1.65 -12.89
N PRO A 29 -4.78 -2.84 -13.13
CA PRO A 29 -3.49 -3.20 -12.56
C PRO A 29 -2.39 -2.27 -13.08
N LEU A 30 -1.50 -1.87 -12.17
CA LEU A 30 -0.29 -1.14 -12.54
C LEU A 30 0.75 -2.11 -13.09
N THR A 31 1.43 -1.70 -14.16
CA THR A 31 2.55 -2.49 -14.68
C THR A 31 3.73 -2.46 -13.69
N PRO A 32 4.61 -3.48 -13.67
CA PRO A 32 5.79 -3.48 -12.80
C PRO A 32 6.65 -2.21 -12.94
N GLY A 33 6.82 -1.70 -14.17
CA GLY A 33 7.57 -0.47 -14.41
C GLY A 33 6.90 0.78 -13.84
N GLU A 34 5.56 0.84 -13.84
CA GLU A 34 4.82 1.92 -13.18
C GLU A 34 4.95 1.84 -11.66
N ILE A 35 4.93 0.62 -11.10
CA ILE A 35 5.14 0.40 -9.66
C ILE A 35 6.51 0.90 -9.24
N SER A 36 7.58 0.44 -9.88
CA SER A 36 8.95 0.86 -9.52
C SER A 36 9.16 2.36 -9.69
N ARG A 37 8.57 2.97 -10.71
CA ARG A 37 8.61 4.43 -10.92
C ARG A 37 7.88 5.18 -9.80
N LEU A 38 6.72 4.68 -9.39
CA LEU A 38 5.94 5.28 -8.31
C LEU A 38 6.69 5.17 -6.98
N GLU A 39 7.23 4.01 -6.66
CA GLU A 39 8.02 3.76 -5.45
C GLU A 39 9.27 4.64 -5.39
N GLY A 40 10.01 4.75 -6.50
CA GLY A 40 11.16 5.66 -6.58
C GLY A 40 10.80 7.13 -6.35
N HIS A 41 9.62 7.57 -6.79
CA HIS A 41 9.14 8.92 -6.50
C HIS A 41 8.69 9.10 -5.05
N LEU A 42 7.98 8.10 -4.48
CA LEU A 42 7.52 8.13 -3.09
C LEU A 42 8.68 8.12 -2.09
N ALA A 43 9.82 7.54 -2.44
CA ALA A 43 11.04 7.57 -1.62
C ALA A 43 11.65 8.99 -1.49
N THR A 44 11.32 9.91 -2.40
CA THR A 44 11.97 11.24 -2.46
C THR A 44 11.01 12.41 -2.29
N CYS A 45 9.71 12.24 -2.60
CA CYS A 45 8.75 13.33 -2.58
C CYS A 45 7.84 13.33 -1.34
N ALA A 46 8.18 14.18 -0.36
CA ALA A 46 7.40 14.35 0.87
C ALA A 46 5.90 14.65 0.65
N ARG A 47 5.55 15.37 -0.43
CA ARG A 47 4.15 15.68 -0.76
C ARG A 47 3.36 14.42 -1.12
N CYS A 48 3.91 13.57 -2.00
CA CYS A 48 3.25 12.33 -2.40
C CYS A 48 3.25 11.30 -1.26
N THR A 49 4.31 11.24 -0.44
CA THR A 49 4.33 10.41 0.77
C THR A 49 3.22 10.79 1.75
N ARG A 50 2.98 12.09 1.94
CA ARG A 50 1.88 12.57 2.80
C ARG A 50 0.51 12.15 2.26
N VAL A 51 0.29 12.26 0.95
CA VAL A 51 -0.95 11.79 0.30
C VAL A 51 -1.16 10.29 0.53
N VAL A 52 -0.11 9.47 0.40
CA VAL A 52 -0.18 8.02 0.73
C VAL A 52 -0.59 7.79 2.18
N ALA A 53 -0.03 8.54 3.13
CA ALA A 53 -0.37 8.43 4.55
C ALA A 53 -1.84 8.81 4.82
N GLU A 54 -2.34 9.88 4.18
CA GLU A 54 -3.73 10.32 4.25
C GLU A 54 -4.67 9.23 3.73
N HIS A 55 -4.39 8.63 2.57
CA HIS A 55 -5.17 7.52 2.01
C HIS A 55 -5.19 6.29 2.93
N ARG A 56 -4.05 5.89 3.49
CA ARG A 56 -3.98 4.77 4.45
C ARG A 56 -4.79 5.04 5.71
N THR A 57 -4.76 6.27 6.20
CA THR A 57 -5.54 6.70 7.36
C THR A 57 -7.03 6.62 7.08
N LEU A 58 -7.47 7.11 5.91
CA LEU A 58 -8.85 7.02 5.46
C LEU A 58 -9.29 5.56 5.29
N HIS A 59 -8.49 4.73 4.62
CA HIS A 59 -8.78 3.32 4.44
C HIS A 59 -8.98 2.61 5.79
N ARG A 60 -8.08 2.86 6.75
CA ARG A 60 -8.20 2.30 8.11
C ARG A 60 -9.47 2.78 8.83
N ALA A 61 -9.77 4.07 8.74
CA ALA A 61 -10.99 4.61 9.34
C ALA A 61 -12.23 3.95 8.75
N LEU A 62 -12.28 3.78 7.43
CA LEU A 62 -13.39 3.13 6.73
C LEU A 62 -13.48 1.63 7.05
N SER A 63 -12.36 0.92 7.16
CA SER A 63 -12.36 -0.51 7.51
C SER A 63 -12.84 -0.78 8.94
N LEU A 64 -12.62 0.17 9.86
CA LEU A 64 -13.17 0.09 11.22
C LEU A 64 -14.68 0.36 11.22
N TRP A 65 -15.14 1.19 10.29
CA TRP A 65 -16.54 1.61 10.19
C TRP A 65 -17.44 0.61 9.46
N SER A 66 -16.88 -0.21 8.57
CA SER A 66 -17.63 -1.24 7.81
C SER A 66 -18.20 -2.37 8.67
N GLY A 67 -18.17 -2.24 10.01
CA GLY A 67 -18.53 -3.29 10.96
C GLY A 67 -17.45 -4.35 10.92
N GLY A 68 -16.69 -4.49 12.02
CA GLY A 68 -15.76 -5.59 12.15
C GLY A 68 -16.51 -6.89 11.88
N MET A 69 -16.16 -7.59 10.80
CA MET A 69 -16.47 -9.00 10.71
C MET A 69 -15.84 -9.62 11.94
N ASP A 70 -16.65 -10.15 12.84
CA ASP A 70 -16.15 -10.81 14.05
C ASP A 70 -15.28 -11.97 13.58
N VAL A 71 -13.96 -11.79 13.72
CA VAL A 71 -13.00 -12.79 13.26
C VAL A 71 -13.01 -13.89 14.30
N ASP A 72 -13.45 -15.08 13.91
CA ASP A 72 -13.43 -16.25 14.76
C ASP A 72 -12.03 -16.43 15.41
N PRO A 73 -11.92 -16.37 16.75
CA PRO A 73 -10.64 -16.52 17.45
C PRO A 73 -9.92 -17.83 17.12
N GLY A 74 -10.66 -18.90 16.84
CA GLY A 74 -10.10 -20.18 16.42
C GLY A 74 -9.36 -20.09 15.08
N SER A 75 -9.83 -19.24 14.17
CA SER A 75 -9.18 -18.97 12.88
C SER A 75 -7.87 -18.21 13.05
N VAL A 76 -7.80 -17.26 13.99
CA VAL A 76 -6.56 -16.56 14.33
C VAL A 76 -5.53 -17.51 14.95
N GLN A 77 -5.98 -18.42 15.83
CA GLN A 77 -5.09 -19.38 16.46
C GLN A 77 -4.46 -20.33 15.43
N ARG A 78 -5.26 -20.86 14.49
CA ARG A 78 -4.74 -21.71 13.41
C ARG A 78 -3.65 -21.03 12.57
N ILE A 79 -3.81 -19.75 12.26
CA ILE A 79 -2.79 -18.98 11.51
C ILE A 79 -1.51 -18.82 12.34
N ARG A 80 -1.62 -18.54 13.64
CA ARG A 80 -0.44 -18.43 14.53
C ARG A 80 0.32 -19.74 14.62
N ASP A 81 -0.39 -20.84 14.79
CA ASP A 81 0.21 -22.17 14.89
C ASP A 81 0.97 -22.50 13.58
N PHE A 82 0.35 -22.22 12.43
CA PHE A 82 0.97 -22.41 11.11
C PHE A 82 2.22 -21.55 10.90
N LEU A 83 2.18 -20.26 11.28
CA LEU A 83 3.35 -19.39 11.19
C LEU A 83 4.49 -19.84 12.11
N THR A 84 4.17 -20.39 13.27
CA THR A 84 5.16 -20.93 14.21
C THR A 84 5.85 -22.15 13.59
N THR A 85 5.08 -23.05 12.95
CA THR A 85 5.64 -24.21 12.22
C THR A 85 6.60 -23.79 11.11
N ILE A 86 6.23 -22.80 10.28
CA ILE A 86 7.13 -22.31 9.20
C ILE A 86 8.41 -21.71 9.78
N ASN A 87 8.29 -20.91 10.84
CA ASN A 87 9.45 -20.24 11.43
C ASN A 87 10.40 -21.23 12.14
N ASP A 88 9.86 -22.33 12.67
CA ASP A 88 10.67 -23.41 13.26
C ASP A 88 11.35 -24.28 12.18
N GLU A 89 10.73 -24.44 11.01
CA GLU A 89 11.31 -25.16 9.86
C GLU A 89 12.43 -24.36 9.15
N ASP A 90 12.34 -23.03 9.08
CA ASP A 90 13.37 -22.15 8.51
C ASP A 90 14.62 -22.00 9.41
N HIS A 91 14.57 -22.49 10.65
CA HIS A 91 15.66 -22.39 11.64
C HIS A 91 16.26 -23.76 12.04
N ALA A 92 15.83 -24.86 11.41
CA ALA A 92 16.36 -26.21 11.58
C ALA A 92 17.31 -26.62 10.44
#